data_AF-A0A0F8YS67-F1
#
_entry.id   AF-A0A0F8YS67-F1
#
_cell.length_a   1.000
_cell.length_b   1.000
_cell.length_c   1.000
_cell.angle_alpha   90.00
_cell.angle_beta   90.00
_cell.angle_gamma   90.00
#
_symmetry.space_group_name_H-M   'P 1'
#
loop_
_entity.id
_entity.type
_entity.pdbx_description
1 polymer ?
#
loop_
_entity_poly.entity_id
_entity_poly.type
_entity_poly.pdbx_seq_one_letter_code
_entity_poly.pdbx_strand_id
1 'polypeptide(L)'
;MESPNPVAVLEQRVTFLASIVEVAQLCNWSLKDIQRLKDHVHEQLVAIDNTRYDLIELGEEAGDEYSEKRANFMWHTLMEQLRTDLSLILGVKIKYV
;
A
#
# COMPACT_ATOMS: atom_id res chain seq x y z
N MET A 1 15.04 -4.85 -14.37
CA MET A 1 14.61 -3.60 -13.70
C MET A 1 15.30 -3.59 -12.36
N GLU A 2 15.98 -2.51 -12.00
CA GLU A 2 16.54 -2.40 -10.64
C GLU A 2 15.40 -2.41 -9.62
N SER A 3 15.58 -3.16 -8.53
CA SER A 3 14.66 -3.11 -7.40
C SER A 3 14.62 -1.67 -6.87
N PRO A 4 13.43 -1.08 -6.64
CA PRO A 4 13.34 0.29 -6.15
C PRO A 4 14.08 0.43 -4.81
N ASN A 5 14.76 1.57 -4.64
CA ASN A 5 15.47 1.89 -3.40
C ASN A 5 14.50 1.78 -2.20
N PRO A 6 14.78 0.93 -1.20
CA PRO A 6 13.87 0.70 -0.08
C PRO A 6 13.56 1.99 0.70
N VAL A 7 14.50 2.93 0.77
CA VAL A 7 14.29 4.25 1.38
C VAL A 7 13.25 5.06 0.61
N ALA A 8 13.36 5.08 -0.73
CA ALA A 8 12.42 5.81 -1.58
C ALA A 8 10.99 5.24 -1.47
N VAL A 9 10.84 3.92 -1.33
CA VAL A 9 9.54 3.27 -1.12
C VAL A 9 8.94 3.69 0.23
N LEU A 10 9.74 3.75 1.29
CA LEU A 10 9.28 4.23 2.60
C LEU A 10 8.86 5.70 2.57
N GLU A 11 9.63 6.56 1.91
CA GLU A 11 9.31 7.98 1.72
C GLU A 11 8.01 8.18 0.94
N GLN A 12 7.79 7.39 -0.11
CA GLN A 12 6.54 7.40 -0.88
C GLN A 12 5.34 7.05 0.01
N ARG A 13 5.46 6.05 0.89
CA ARG A 13 4.38 5.64 1.81
C ARG A 13 4.08 6.67 2.88
N VAL A 14 5.12 7.28 3.45
CA VAL A 14 4.95 8.38 4.41
C VAL A 14 4.18 9.52 3.75
N THR A 15 4.56 9.87 2.52
CA THR A 15 3.88 10.90 1.72
C THR A 15 2.42 10.52 1.44
N PHE A 16 2.17 9.28 1.01
CA PHE A 16 0.81 8.78 0.76
C PHE A 16 -0.08 8.84 2.01
N LEU A 17 0.43 8.34 3.16
CA LEU A 17 -0.29 8.40 4.44
C LEU A 17 -0.58 9.85 4.87
N ALA A 18 0.36 10.77 4.65
CA ALA A 18 0.16 12.19 4.94
C ALA A 18 -0.98 12.78 4.07
N SER A 19 -1.04 12.44 2.78
CA SER A 19 -2.13 12.88 1.90
C SER A 19 -3.50 12.32 2.31
N ILE A 20 -3.55 11.06 2.77
CA ILE A 20 -4.80 10.47 3.30
C ILE A 20 -5.28 11.23 4.54
N VAL A 21 -4.36 11.56 5.45
CA VAL A 21 -4.66 12.35 6.64
C VAL A 21 -5.17 13.74 6.26
N GLU A 22 -4.51 14.41 5.31
CA GLU A 22 -4.91 15.73 4.83
C GLU A 22 -6.33 15.73 4.24
N VAL A 23 -6.66 14.74 3.40
CA VAL A 23 -8.02 14.60 2.85
C VAL A 23 -9.05 14.41 3.96
N ALA A 24 -8.79 13.53 4.93
CA ALA A 24 -9.72 13.29 6.04
C ALA A 24 -9.92 14.55 6.90
N GLN A 25 -8.86 15.35 7.10
CA GLN A 25 -8.93 16.65 7.78
C GLN A 25 -9.80 17.64 7.00
N LEU A 26 -9.64 17.73 5.68
CA LEU A 26 -10.48 18.59 4.81
C LEU A 26 -11.95 18.17 4.84
N CYS A 27 -12.23 16.87 5.05
CA CYS A 27 -13.57 16.34 5.24
C CYS A 27 -14.12 16.51 6.68
N ASN A 28 -13.43 17.25 7.56
CA ASN A 28 -13.80 17.47 8.96
C ASN A 28 -13.96 16.17 9.79
N TRP A 29 -13.17 15.14 9.49
CA TRP A 29 -13.16 13.92 10.31
C TRP A 29 -12.60 14.20 11.70
N SER A 30 -13.06 13.44 12.69
CA SER A 30 -12.50 13.55 14.04
C SER A 30 -11.05 13.06 14.06
N LEU A 31 -10.22 13.61 14.96
CA LEU A 31 -8.84 13.14 15.14
C LEU A 31 -8.76 11.63 15.42
N LYS A 32 -9.77 11.09 16.13
CA LYS A 32 -9.87 9.66 16.42
C LYS A 32 -10.12 8.84 15.16
N ASP A 33 -10.96 9.31 14.26
CA ASP A 33 -11.28 8.59 13.01
C ASP A 33 -10.14 8.73 11.99
N ILE A 34 -9.46 9.88 11.96
CA ILE A 34 -8.23 10.07 11.18
C ILE A 34 -7.14 9.10 11.65
N GLN A 35 -6.95 8.97 12.97
CA GLN A 35 -5.96 8.04 13.52
C GLN A 35 -6.30 6.59 13.16
N ARG A 36 -7.57 6.17 13.29
CA ARG A 36 -8.04 4.85 12.87
C ARG A 36 -7.81 4.58 11.39
N LEU A 37 -8.10 5.57 10.53
CA LEU A 37 -7.87 5.47 9.10
C LEU A 37 -6.38 5.31 8.80
N LYS A 38 -5.54 6.14 9.41
CA LYS A 38 -4.08 6.07 9.25
C LYS A 38 -3.53 4.70 9.66
N ASP A 39 -3.95 4.19 10.81
CA ASP A 39 -3.51 2.89 11.31
C ASP A 39 -3.97 1.77 10.37
N HIS A 40 -5.23 1.81 9.93
CA HIS A 40 -5.76 0.85 8.97
C HIS A 40 -4.98 0.84 7.65
N VAL A 41 -4.71 2.01 7.06
CA VAL A 41 -3.92 2.10 5.81
C VAL A 41 -2.50 1.62 6.02
N HIS A 42 -1.88 1.95 7.15
CA HIS A 42 -0.53 1.51 7.46
C HIS A 42 -0.45 -0.02 7.57
N GLU A 43 -1.39 -0.65 8.31
CA GLU A 43 -1.48 -2.11 8.43
C GLU A 43 -1.68 -2.79 7.07
N GLN A 44 -2.56 -2.24 6.22
CA GLN A 44 -2.78 -2.77 4.86
C GLN A 44 -1.52 -2.70 4.01
N LEU A 45 -0.81 -1.56 4.00
CA LEU A 45 0.43 -1.41 3.25
C LEU A 45 1.48 -2.44 3.70
N VAL A 46 1.68 -2.58 5.01
CA VAL A 46 2.63 -3.56 5.58
C VAL A 46 2.25 -4.99 5.16
N ALA A 47 0.97 -5.35 5.22
CA ALA A 47 0.51 -6.67 4.81
C ALA A 47 0.75 -6.96 3.32
N ILE A 48 0.53 -5.96 2.46
CA ILE A 48 0.76 -6.05 1.01
C ILE A 48 2.24 -6.32 0.71
N ASP A 49 3.14 -5.65 1.40
CA ASP A 49 4.58 -5.84 1.15
C ASP A 49 5.09 -7.15 1.68
N ASN A 50 4.68 -7.56 2.89
CA ASN A 50 5.04 -8.86 3.43
C ASN A 50 4.58 -9.96 2.49
N THR A 51 3.34 -9.87 1.98
CA THR A 51 2.84 -10.81 0.95
C THR A 51 3.73 -10.84 -0.30
N ARG A 52 4.22 -9.67 -0.75
CA ARG A 52 5.14 -9.61 -1.90
C ARG A 52 6.47 -10.29 -1.59
N TYR A 53 7.06 -10.02 -0.42
CA TYR A 53 8.35 -10.61 -0.02
C TYR A 53 8.23 -12.13 0.19
N ASP A 54 7.18 -12.60 0.86
CA ASP A 54 6.93 -14.02 1.08
C ASP A 54 6.81 -14.77 -0.27
N LEU A 55 6.14 -14.17 -1.26
CA LEU A 55 6.01 -14.77 -2.59
C LEU A 55 7.34 -14.82 -3.37
N ILE A 56 8.24 -13.87 -3.13
CA ILE A 56 9.58 -13.86 -3.72
C ILE A 56 10.43 -14.94 -3.04
N GLU A 57 10.47 -14.96 -1.71
CA GLU A 57 11.25 -15.92 -0.92
C GLU A 57 10.87 -17.37 -1.24
N LEU A 58 9.57 -17.69 -1.18
CA LEU A 58 9.07 -19.02 -1.55
C LEU A 58 9.41 -19.41 -2.99
N GLY A 59 9.49 -18.43 -3.88
CA GLY A 59 9.85 -18.61 -5.26
C GLY A 59 11.32 -18.90 -5.48
N GLU A 60 12.20 -18.17 -4.79
CA GLU A 60 13.64 -18.39 -4.78
C GLU A 60 13.97 -19.78 -4.22
N GLU A 61 13.33 -20.18 -3.12
CA GLU A 61 13.47 -21.53 -2.53
C GLU A 61 13.03 -22.64 -3.49
N ALA A 62 11.98 -22.39 -4.28
CA ALA A 62 11.44 -23.34 -5.26
C ALA A 62 12.17 -23.34 -6.61
N GLY A 63 13.11 -22.42 -6.84
CA GLY A 63 13.77 -22.23 -8.14
C GLY A 63 12.82 -21.71 -9.23
N ASP A 64 11.78 -20.96 -8.85
CA ASP A 64 10.76 -20.44 -9.76
C ASP A 64 11.13 -19.04 -10.29
N GLU A 65 11.55 -18.99 -11.55
CA GLU A 65 11.92 -17.76 -12.26
C GLU A 65 10.76 -16.75 -12.44
N TYR A 66 9.51 -17.17 -12.24
CA TYR A 66 8.31 -16.33 -12.37
C TYR A 66 7.82 -15.77 -11.04
N SER A 67 8.44 -16.15 -9.92
CA SER A 67 8.05 -15.73 -8.57
C SER A 67 7.98 -14.22 -8.42
N GLU A 68 9.03 -13.51 -8.83
CA GLU A 68 9.09 -12.05 -8.78
C GLU A 68 7.97 -11.39 -9.62
N LYS A 69 7.70 -11.94 -10.81
CA LYS A 69 6.63 -11.44 -11.68
C LYS A 69 5.24 -11.62 -11.03
N ARG A 70 4.99 -12.77 -10.41
CA ARG A 70 3.73 -13.05 -9.70
C ARG A 70 3.60 -12.18 -8.45
N ALA A 71 4.67 -12.02 -7.69
CA ALA A 71 4.72 -11.15 -6.51
C ALA A 71 4.41 -9.70 -6.88
N ASN A 72 5.01 -9.18 -7.96
CA ASN A 72 4.73 -7.82 -8.45
C ASN A 72 3.28 -7.67 -8.97
N PHE A 73 2.74 -8.67 -9.68
CA PHE A 73 1.34 -8.65 -10.11
C PHE A 73 0.36 -8.63 -8.92
N MET A 74 0.63 -9.47 -7.91
CA MET A 74 -0.18 -9.53 -6.70
C MET A 74 -0.10 -8.20 -5.94
N TRP A 75 1.10 -7.65 -5.77
CA TRP A 75 1.32 -6.35 -5.15
C TRP A 75 0.51 -5.24 -5.84
N HIS A 76 0.56 -5.15 -7.17
CA HIS A 76 -0.25 -4.18 -7.92
C HIS A 76 -1.75 -4.37 -7.71
N THR A 77 -2.21 -5.62 -7.69
CA THR A 77 -3.63 -5.94 -7.48
C THR A 77 -4.11 -5.50 -6.10
N LEU A 78 -3.32 -5.79 -5.05
CA LEU A 78 -3.66 -5.41 -3.69
C LEU A 78 -3.58 -3.90 -3.46
N MET A 79 -2.62 -3.21 -4.09
CA MET A 79 -2.52 -1.75 -4.06
C MET A 79 -3.73 -1.08 -4.73
N GLU A 80 -4.21 -1.61 -5.85
CA GLU A 80 -5.42 -1.13 -6.51
C GLU A 80 -6.69 -1.40 -5.69
N GLN A 81 -6.74 -2.52 -4.97
CA GLN A 81 -7.81 -2.81 -4.02
C GLN A 81 -7.80 -1.79 -2.87
N LEU A 82 -6.66 -1.56 -2.22
CA LEU A 82 -6.50 -0.56 -1.17
C LEU A 82 -6.90 0.84 -1.66
N ARG A 83 -6.50 1.23 -2.87
CA ARG A 83 -6.92 2.51 -3.48
C ARG A 83 -8.44 2.63 -3.58
N THR A 84 -9.09 1.56 -4.01
CA THR A 84 -10.54 1.51 -4.23
C THR A 84 -11.27 1.63 -2.90
N ASP A 85 -10.83 0.87 -1.90
CA ASP A 85 -11.40 0.91 -0.55
C ASP A 85 -11.23 2.28 0.08
N LEU A 86 -10.05 2.90 -0.05
CA LEU A 86 -9.81 4.25 0.44
C LEU A 86 -10.67 5.29 -0.27
N SER A 87 -10.90 5.12 -1.57
CA SER A 87 -11.78 6.02 -2.31
C SER A 87 -13.22 5.95 -1.81
N LEU A 88 -13.69 4.76 -1.43
CA LEU A 88 -15.01 4.54 -0.85
C LEU A 88 -15.10 5.12 0.57
N ILE A 89 -14.07 4.90 1.39
CA ILE A 89 -14.01 5.35 2.79
C ILE A 89 -13.99 6.89 2.86
N LEU A 90 -13.14 7.53 2.06
CA LEU A 90 -12.99 8.99 2.07
C LEU A 90 -14.05 9.73 1.26
N GLY A 91 -14.78 9.02 0.38
CA GLY A 91 -15.74 9.64 -0.53
C GLY A 91 -15.07 10.48 -1.63
N VAL A 92 -13.78 10.28 -1.91
CA VAL A 92 -13.03 10.95 -2.97
C VAL A 92 -12.35 9.95 -3.88
N LYS A 93 -12.27 10.24 -5.17
CA LYS A 93 -11.59 9.35 -6.13
C LYS A 93 -10.07 9.49 -6.00
N ILE A 94 -9.40 8.48 -5.46
CA ILE A 94 -7.94 8.37 -5.48
C ILE A 94 -7.51 7.80 -6.83
N LYS A 95 -6.60 8.47 -7.53
CA LYS A 95 -6.13 8.05 -8.86
C LYS A 95 -4.92 7.12 -8.80
N TYR A 96 -4.02 7.34 -7.83
CA TYR A 96 -2.75 6.65 -7.72
C TYR A 96 -2.42 6.38 -6.25
N VAL A 97 -1.74 5.27 -6.00
CA VAL A 97 -1.13 4.89 -4.72
C VAL A 97 0.32 4.51 -5.00
#